data_AF-A0A451CQY4-F1
#
_entry.id   AF-A0A451CQY4-F1
#
_cell.length_a   1.000
_cell.length_b   1.000
_cell.length_c   1.000
_cell.angle_alpha   90.00
_cell.angle_beta   90.00
_cell.angle_gamma   90.00
#
_symmetry.space_group_name_H-M   'P 1'
#
loop_
_entity.id
_entity.type
_entity.pdbx_description
1 polymer ?
#
loop_
_entity_poly.entity_id
_entity_poly.type
_entity_poly.pdbx_seq_one_letter_code
_entity_poly.pdbx_strand_id
1 'polypeptide(L)'
;MSAIRHPCLIMGQCPSNFEGRNNPINRPSRPPNWAAAVEGGITGEELIAFINQDAATLPNGKFGPGLFAYLQSLQGARNDNDSDSGGDRRDVIATVFRGLQNRMVNGYLLRDVIDKVNAIRFNASEEMHTLGRLYETMLREMRDAAGDSGEFYTPRPVVRFMVAVTDPKLGETVLDPACGTGGFLVEAMEHLAARCRTVEDRYMLQNRGLRGGEAKPLPYLLAQMNLLLHGLEYPRIDPENSLRFPLREIGGRERVDIILTNPPFGGEEEKQGNRMKVFSV
;
A
#
# COMPACT_ATOMS: atom_id res chain seq x y z
N MET A 1 15.02 -19.70 4.17
CA MET A 1 14.10 -20.14 3.09
C MET A 1 12.63 -20.19 3.55
N SER A 2 12.12 -19.24 4.35
CA SER A 2 10.69 -19.25 4.77
C SER A 2 10.04 -17.87 4.97
N ALA A 3 10.55 -16.82 4.31
CA ALA A 3 10.00 -15.47 4.40
C ALA A 3 9.25 -15.09 3.11
N ILE A 4 8.27 -15.89 2.74
CA ILE A 4 7.35 -15.57 1.64
C ILE A 4 5.96 -15.93 2.11
N ARG A 5 5.02 -15.01 1.85
CA ARG A 5 3.55 -15.13 1.95
C ARG A 5 2.99 -14.65 3.29
N HIS A 6 2.22 -13.57 3.27
CA HIS A 6 0.76 -13.69 3.31
C HIS A 6 0.05 -12.32 3.40
N PRO A 7 -0.94 -12.05 2.51
CA PRO A 7 -1.92 -10.96 2.63
C PRO A 7 -3.04 -11.22 3.67
N CYS A 8 -2.97 -12.35 4.40
CA CYS A 8 -3.94 -12.80 5.41
C CYS A 8 -4.15 -11.88 6.63
N LEU A 9 -3.41 -10.76 6.71
CA LEU A 9 -3.53 -9.81 7.83
C LEU A 9 -4.82 -8.97 7.75
N ILE A 10 -5.32 -8.69 6.55
CA ILE A 10 -6.53 -7.88 6.37
C ILE A 10 -7.79 -8.76 6.35
N MET A 11 -7.67 -9.99 5.85
CA MET A 11 -8.79 -10.88 5.53
C MET A 11 -8.97 -12.05 6.50
N GLY A 12 -8.09 -12.20 7.50
CA GLY A 12 -8.25 -13.18 8.59
C GLY A 12 -8.06 -14.66 8.22
N GLN A 13 -8.09 -15.05 6.95
CA GLN A 13 -7.94 -16.45 6.51
C GLN A 13 -6.47 -16.90 6.61
N CYS A 14 -6.08 -17.67 7.63
CA CYS A 14 -4.84 -18.46 7.58
C CYS A 14 -5.15 -19.89 8.06
N PRO A 15 -4.76 -20.96 7.35
CA PRO A 15 -5.06 -22.33 7.75
C PRO A 15 -4.39 -22.68 9.08
N SER A 16 -5.05 -23.52 9.87
CA SER A 16 -4.72 -23.91 11.25
C SER A 16 -3.38 -24.65 11.45
N ASN A 17 -2.58 -24.87 10.39
CA ASN A 17 -1.37 -25.72 10.46
C ASN A 17 -0.03 -24.94 10.45
N PHE A 18 -0.04 -23.61 10.52
CA PHE A 18 1.20 -22.80 10.56
C PHE A 18 1.49 -22.26 11.97
N GLU A 19 1.89 -23.15 12.86
CA GLU A 19 2.43 -22.81 14.18
C GLU A 19 3.96 -22.83 14.16
N GLY A 20 4.61 -21.77 13.69
CA GLY A 20 6.08 -21.70 13.79
C GLY A 20 6.75 -20.51 13.13
N ARG A 21 7.06 -19.50 13.96
CA ARG A 21 8.10 -18.45 13.87
C ARG A 21 8.11 -17.55 12.59
N ASN A 22 8.08 -16.24 12.84
CA ASN A 22 8.14 -15.10 11.90
C ASN A 22 6.83 -14.71 11.20
N ASN A 23 5.76 -14.51 11.98
CA ASN A 23 4.58 -13.78 11.54
C ASN A 23 4.62 -12.34 12.13
N PRO A 24 4.60 -11.27 11.32
CA PRO A 24 4.80 -9.88 11.78
C PRO A 24 3.68 -9.30 12.67
N ILE A 25 2.60 -10.04 12.93
CA ILE A 25 1.65 -9.73 14.00
C ILE A 25 1.79 -10.80 15.09
N ASN A 26 2.27 -10.36 16.25
CA ASN A 26 2.45 -11.18 17.44
C ASN A 26 1.08 -11.72 17.93
N ARG A 27 1.07 -12.96 18.46
CA ARG A 27 -0.17 -13.74 18.76
C ARG A 27 -1.21 -13.10 19.71
N PRO A 28 -0.92 -12.17 20.65
CA PRO A 28 -1.96 -11.62 21.52
C PRO A 28 -2.69 -10.40 20.94
N SER A 29 -2.24 -9.82 19.82
CA SER A 29 -2.75 -8.54 19.29
C SER A 29 -3.30 -8.61 17.87
N ARG A 30 -3.51 -9.81 17.30
CA ARG A 30 -4.25 -9.94 16.04
C ARG A 30 -5.74 -9.66 16.33
N PRO A 31 -6.42 -8.79 15.56
CA PRO A 31 -7.89 -8.77 15.61
C PRO A 31 -8.39 -10.19 15.38
N PRO A 32 -9.39 -10.68 16.15
CA PRO A 32 -10.04 -11.95 15.85
C PRO A 32 -10.40 -12.02 14.38
N ASN A 33 -10.50 -13.21 13.79
CA ASN A 33 -10.90 -13.37 12.40
C ASN A 33 -12.34 -12.84 12.21
N TRP A 34 -12.46 -11.53 12.00
CA TRP A 34 -13.69 -10.75 12.05
C TRP A 34 -14.46 -10.82 10.72
N ALA A 35 -13.73 -11.17 9.66
CA ALA A 35 -14.24 -11.27 8.30
C ALA A 35 -14.63 -12.70 7.88
N ALA A 36 -14.10 -13.76 8.51
CA ALA A 36 -14.30 -15.12 8.00
C ALA A 36 -15.48 -15.92 8.58
N ALA A 37 -16.30 -15.36 9.47
CA ALA A 37 -17.49 -16.05 9.96
C ALA A 37 -18.67 -15.83 9.01
N VAL A 38 -18.89 -16.77 8.10
CA VAL A 38 -20.02 -16.78 7.14
C VAL A 38 -21.36 -17.10 7.84
N GLU A 39 -21.33 -17.76 9.00
CA GLU A 39 -22.49 -17.92 9.88
C GLU A 39 -22.20 -17.24 11.22
N GLY A 40 -22.93 -16.16 11.54
CA GLY A 40 -22.84 -15.47 12.84
C GLY A 40 -21.74 -14.41 12.97
N GLY A 41 -21.19 -13.90 11.87
CA GLY A 41 -20.25 -12.78 11.90
C GLY A 41 -20.90 -11.46 12.37
N ILE A 42 -20.11 -10.59 13.03
CA ILE A 42 -20.55 -9.26 13.49
C ILE A 42 -21.17 -8.45 12.33
N THR A 43 -22.33 -7.84 12.53
CA THR A 43 -23.06 -7.09 11.48
C THR A 43 -23.81 -5.90 12.08
N GLY A 44 -24.54 -5.15 11.27
CA GLY A 44 -25.37 -4.02 11.73
C GLY A 44 -24.56 -2.96 12.48
N GLU A 45 -25.16 -2.37 13.52
CA GLU A 45 -24.52 -1.31 14.31
C GLU A 45 -23.23 -1.77 15.01
N GLU A 46 -23.17 -3.04 15.44
CA GLU A 46 -22.00 -3.60 16.10
C GLU A 46 -20.78 -3.62 15.17
N LEU A 47 -20.97 -3.96 13.89
CA LEU A 47 -19.90 -3.95 12.89
C LEU A 47 -19.41 -2.52 12.63
N ILE A 48 -20.33 -1.56 12.54
CA ILE A 48 -19.98 -0.14 12.36
C ILE A 48 -19.21 0.39 13.59
N ALA A 49 -19.67 0.06 14.79
CA ALA A 49 -19.01 0.42 16.04
C ALA A 49 -17.60 -0.18 16.10
N PHE A 50 -17.46 -1.48 15.81
CA PHE A 50 -16.17 -2.16 15.76
C PHE A 50 -15.19 -1.50 14.78
N ILE A 51 -15.64 -1.04 13.61
CA ILE A 51 -14.77 -0.44 12.61
C ILE A 51 -14.37 0.99 13.00
N ASN A 52 -15.33 1.81 13.43
CA ASN A 52 -15.18 3.27 13.49
C ASN A 52 -14.77 3.80 14.87
N GLN A 53 -15.10 3.11 15.96
CA GLN A 53 -14.88 3.63 17.31
C GLN A 53 -13.44 3.41 17.77
N ASP A 54 -12.94 4.30 18.63
CA ASP A 54 -11.62 4.13 19.25
C ASP A 54 -11.55 2.86 20.10
N ALA A 55 -12.67 2.51 20.76
CA ALA A 55 -12.84 1.26 21.49
C ALA A 55 -14.24 0.69 21.26
N ALA A 56 -14.34 -0.63 21.09
CA ALA A 56 -15.56 -1.34 20.79
C ALA A 56 -15.52 -2.78 21.32
N THR A 57 -16.69 -3.43 21.32
CA THR A 57 -16.77 -4.88 21.52
C THR A 57 -16.25 -5.58 20.26
N LEU A 58 -15.21 -6.38 20.44
CA LEU A 58 -14.57 -7.16 19.41
C LEU A 58 -15.44 -8.40 19.08
N PRO A 59 -15.25 -9.03 17.90
CA PRO A 59 -16.01 -10.23 17.50
C PRO A 59 -15.86 -11.44 18.42
N ASN A 60 -14.84 -11.45 19.30
CA ASN A 60 -14.66 -12.48 20.32
C ASN A 60 -15.36 -12.15 21.65
N GLY A 61 -16.20 -11.12 21.70
CA GLY A 61 -16.92 -10.63 22.87
C GLY A 61 -16.08 -9.81 23.85
N LYS A 62 -14.77 -9.61 23.61
CA LYS A 62 -13.92 -8.78 24.47
C LYS A 62 -14.02 -7.31 24.09
N PHE A 63 -13.85 -6.42 25.05
CA PHE A 63 -13.72 -4.98 24.78
C PHE A 63 -12.26 -4.63 24.44
N GLY A 64 -12.04 -3.81 23.43
CA GLY A 64 -10.70 -3.43 22.98
C GLY A 64 -10.73 -2.31 21.94
N PRO A 65 -9.59 -1.98 21.32
CA PRO A 65 -9.54 -0.95 20.28
C PRO A 65 -10.36 -1.38 19.06
N GLY A 66 -11.10 -0.44 18.47
CA GLY A 66 -11.77 -0.69 17.19
C GLY A 66 -10.77 -0.91 16.06
N LEU A 67 -11.24 -1.44 14.92
CA LEU A 67 -10.38 -1.87 13.83
C LEU A 67 -9.52 -0.72 13.27
N PHE A 68 -10.10 0.45 13.00
CA PHE A 68 -9.34 1.57 12.43
C PHE A 68 -8.35 2.12 13.46
N ALA A 69 -8.77 2.29 14.72
CA ALA A 69 -7.90 2.73 15.80
C ALA A 69 -6.71 1.77 16.01
N TYR A 70 -6.94 0.47 15.95
CA TYR A 70 -5.88 -0.53 15.98
C TYR A 70 -4.92 -0.39 14.78
N LEU A 71 -5.43 -0.31 13.55
CA LEU A 71 -4.59 -0.24 12.36
C LEU A 71 -3.79 1.06 12.29
N GLN A 72 -4.37 2.18 12.70
CA GLN A 72 -3.73 3.50 12.74
C GLN A 72 -2.63 3.61 13.81
N SER A 73 -2.70 2.79 14.86
CA SER A 73 -1.73 2.74 15.96
C SER A 73 -0.60 1.73 15.75
N LEU A 74 -0.62 0.96 14.65
CA LEU A 74 0.46 0.06 14.31
C LEU A 74 1.79 0.82 14.18
N GLN A 75 2.84 0.23 14.75
CA GLN A 75 4.21 0.72 14.68
C GLN A 75 5.15 -0.44 14.34
N GLY A 76 6.11 -0.16 13.46
CA GLY A 76 7.19 -1.08 13.14
C GLY A 76 8.09 -1.35 14.34
N ALA A 77 8.79 -2.50 14.32
CA ALA A 77 9.79 -2.78 15.34
C ALA A 77 11.02 -1.93 15.05
N ARG A 78 11.19 -0.84 15.80
CA ARG A 78 12.39 -0.01 15.71
C ARG A 78 13.58 -0.80 16.28
N ASN A 79 14.61 -1.01 15.48
CA ASN A 79 15.91 -1.40 15.96
C ASN A 79 16.74 -0.13 16.18
N ASP A 80 16.95 0.25 17.44
CA ASP A 80 17.67 1.46 17.83
C ASP A 80 19.16 1.49 17.37
N ASN A 81 19.67 0.38 16.84
CA ASN A 81 21.05 0.22 16.38
C ASN A 81 21.26 0.46 14.88
N ASP A 82 20.21 0.75 14.11
CA ASP A 82 20.32 0.97 12.67
C ASP A 82 19.52 2.22 12.27
N SER A 83 20.21 3.36 12.21
CA SER A 83 19.63 4.66 11.86
C SER A 83 19.12 4.74 10.41
N ASP A 84 19.40 3.72 9.59
CA ASP A 84 18.97 3.60 8.19
C ASP A 84 17.87 2.54 8.00
N SER A 85 17.51 1.80 9.06
CA SER A 85 16.32 0.95 9.11
C SER A 85 15.08 1.86 9.14
N GLY A 86 14.64 2.27 7.94
CA GLY A 86 13.30 2.80 7.73
C GLY A 86 12.25 1.85 8.34
N GLY A 87 11.07 2.38 8.66
CA GLY A 87 9.99 1.59 9.27
C GLY A 87 9.67 0.28 8.53
N ASP A 88 8.78 -0.52 9.09
CA ASP A 88 8.34 -1.76 8.43
C ASP A 88 6.93 -1.64 7.86
N ARG A 89 6.43 -2.73 7.28
CA ARG A 89 5.08 -2.81 6.71
C ARG A 89 3.98 -2.28 7.63
N ARG A 90 4.12 -2.40 8.95
CA ARG A 90 3.16 -1.90 9.94
C ARG A 90 3.01 -0.38 9.88
N ASP A 91 4.11 0.34 9.67
CA ASP A 91 4.11 1.79 9.56
C ASP A 91 3.41 2.26 8.27
N VAL A 92 3.57 1.49 7.19
CA VAL A 92 2.88 1.71 5.91
C VAL A 92 1.38 1.48 6.07
N ILE A 93 0.97 0.36 6.69
CA ILE A 93 -0.43 0.07 6.99
C ILE A 93 -1.03 1.19 7.85
N ALA A 94 -0.35 1.60 8.92
CA ALA A 94 -0.81 2.70 9.76
C ALA A 94 -0.98 4.00 8.98
N THR A 95 -0.02 4.33 8.11
CA THR A 95 -0.08 5.52 7.25
C THR A 95 -1.27 5.49 6.33
N VAL A 96 -1.55 4.34 5.70
CA VAL A 96 -2.69 4.19 4.83
C VAL A 96 -4.01 4.35 5.61
N PHE A 97 -4.15 3.65 6.74
CA PHE A 97 -5.38 3.71 7.54
C PHE A 97 -5.60 5.04 8.25
N ARG A 98 -4.55 5.86 8.46
CA ARG A 98 -4.71 7.26 8.92
C ARG A 98 -5.34 8.16 7.85
N GLY A 99 -5.10 7.86 6.57
CA GLY A 99 -5.69 8.58 5.45
C GLY A 99 -7.07 8.07 4.99
N LEU A 100 -7.54 6.95 5.55
CA LEU A 100 -8.81 6.33 5.19
C LEU A 100 -9.88 6.54 6.26
N GLN A 101 -11.12 6.65 5.79
CA GLN A 101 -12.31 6.70 6.64
C GLN A 101 -13.37 5.77 6.07
N ASN A 102 -14.02 4.98 6.92
CA ASN A 102 -15.18 4.20 6.51
C ASN A 102 -16.34 5.14 6.21
N ARG A 103 -16.88 5.06 4.99
CA ARG A 103 -18.04 5.85 4.55
C ARG A 103 -19.35 5.07 4.55
N MET A 104 -19.31 3.76 4.81
CA MET A 104 -20.51 2.94 4.87
C MET A 104 -21.21 3.14 6.20
N VAL A 105 -22.46 3.58 6.15
CA VAL A 105 -23.31 3.82 7.34
C VAL A 105 -24.06 2.55 7.74
N ASN A 106 -24.51 1.76 6.76
CA ASN A 106 -25.28 0.55 7.02
C ASN A 106 -24.34 -0.65 7.19
N GLY A 107 -24.26 -1.16 8.43
CA GLY A 107 -23.41 -2.31 8.76
C GLY A 107 -23.85 -3.62 8.10
N TYR A 108 -25.12 -3.80 7.78
CA TYR A 108 -25.58 -4.98 7.04
C TYR A 108 -25.05 -4.97 5.60
N LEU A 109 -25.14 -3.82 4.93
CA LEU A 109 -24.56 -3.68 3.58
C LEU A 109 -23.04 -3.80 3.58
N LEU A 110 -22.39 -3.28 4.63
CA LEU A 110 -20.94 -3.45 4.78
C LEU A 110 -20.56 -4.91 4.96
N ARG A 111 -21.34 -5.67 5.74
CA ARG A 111 -21.19 -7.13 5.87
C ARG A 111 -21.35 -7.82 4.51
N ASP A 112 -22.35 -7.48 3.71
CA ASP A 112 -22.53 -8.05 2.36
C ASP A 112 -21.30 -7.82 1.45
N VAL A 113 -20.69 -6.62 1.54
CA VAL A 113 -19.45 -6.31 0.80
C VAL A 113 -18.28 -7.15 1.32
N ILE A 114 -18.12 -7.24 2.65
CA ILE A 114 -17.08 -8.06 3.28
C ILE A 114 -17.22 -9.52 2.85
N ASP A 115 -18.42 -10.08 2.84
CA ASP A 115 -18.65 -11.48 2.51
C ASP A 115 -18.34 -11.79 1.04
N LYS A 116 -18.69 -10.87 0.13
CA LYS A 116 -18.28 -10.98 -1.29
C LYS A 116 -16.77 -10.95 -1.46
N VAL A 117 -16.08 -10.08 -0.73
CA VAL A 117 -14.62 -10.00 -0.75
C VAL A 117 -13.99 -11.26 -0.14
N ASN A 118 -14.56 -11.77 0.95
CA ASN A 118 -14.11 -12.99 1.64
C ASN A 118 -14.34 -14.27 0.83
N ALA A 119 -15.30 -14.27 -0.11
CA ALA A 119 -15.52 -15.37 -1.04
C ALA A 119 -14.39 -15.55 -2.07
N ILE A 120 -13.51 -14.54 -2.23
CA ILE A 120 -12.32 -14.65 -3.07
C ILE A 120 -11.34 -15.63 -2.41
N ARG A 121 -11.22 -16.83 -3.00
CA ARG A 121 -10.30 -17.87 -2.54
C ARG A 121 -8.88 -17.54 -2.99
N PHE A 122 -7.97 -17.42 -2.04
CA PHE A 122 -6.55 -17.24 -2.30
C PHE A 122 -5.80 -18.57 -2.07
N ASN A 123 -4.96 -18.98 -3.02
CA ASN A 123 -4.09 -20.15 -2.87
C ASN A 123 -2.71 -19.70 -2.39
N ALA A 124 -2.27 -20.21 -1.24
CA ALA A 124 -1.15 -19.79 -0.38
C ALA A 124 0.13 -19.18 -1.02
N SER A 125 0.46 -19.41 -2.30
CA SER A 125 1.65 -18.84 -2.99
C SER A 125 1.36 -17.69 -3.90
N GLU A 126 0.22 -17.75 -4.56
CA GLU A 126 -0.18 -16.84 -5.61
C GLU A 126 -1.02 -15.70 -5.03
N GLU A 127 -1.31 -15.73 -3.72
CA GLU A 127 -2.23 -14.80 -3.06
C GLU A 127 -1.84 -13.34 -3.22
N MET A 128 -0.55 -13.03 -3.05
CA MET A 128 -0.04 -11.66 -3.04
C MET A 128 -0.06 -11.08 -4.46
N HIS A 129 0.44 -11.83 -5.44
CA HIS A 129 0.37 -11.46 -6.86
C HIS A 129 -1.07 -11.41 -7.38
N THR A 130 -1.93 -12.33 -6.96
CA THR A 130 -3.34 -12.35 -7.36
C THR A 130 -4.09 -11.16 -6.77
N LEU A 131 -3.83 -10.82 -5.50
CA LEU A 131 -4.42 -9.65 -4.85
C LEU A 131 -3.91 -8.35 -5.47
N GLY A 132 -2.61 -8.25 -5.79
CA GLY A 132 -2.03 -7.13 -6.53
C GLY A 132 -2.69 -6.95 -7.90
N ARG A 133 -2.86 -8.03 -8.68
CA ARG A 133 -3.56 -7.99 -9.97
C ARG A 133 -5.03 -7.61 -9.85
N LEU A 134 -5.71 -8.09 -8.82
CA LEU A 134 -7.13 -7.78 -8.56
C LEU A 134 -7.27 -6.30 -8.17
N TYR A 135 -6.36 -5.81 -7.33
CA TYR A 135 -6.25 -4.40 -6.97
C TYR A 135 -6.01 -3.51 -8.20
N GLU A 136 -5.08 -3.89 -9.08
CA GLU A 136 -4.84 -3.19 -10.36
C GLU A 136 -6.05 -3.17 -11.27
N THR A 137 -6.81 -4.27 -11.31
CA THR A 137 -8.05 -4.34 -12.09
C THR A 137 -9.08 -3.37 -11.55
N MET A 138 -9.25 -3.30 -10.22
CA MET A 138 -10.14 -2.34 -9.57
C MET A 138 -9.70 -0.89 -9.80
N LEU A 139 -8.40 -0.58 -9.71
CA LEU A 139 -7.87 0.75 -10.01
C LEU A 139 -8.21 1.18 -11.45
N ARG A 140 -8.05 0.25 -12.40
CA ARG A 140 -8.41 0.48 -13.81
C ARG A 140 -9.90 0.71 -13.99
N GLU A 141 -10.75 -0.09 -13.34
CA GLU A 141 -12.21 0.10 -13.41
C GLU A 141 -12.67 1.40 -12.76
N MET A 142 -12.04 1.81 -11.64
CA MET A 142 -12.30 3.11 -11.00
C MET A 142 -11.95 4.27 -11.94
N ARG A 143 -10.85 4.17 -12.69
CA ARG A 143 -10.50 5.13 -13.75
C ARG A 143 -11.58 5.16 -14.83
N ASP A 144 -11.98 4.00 -15.35
CA ASP A 144 -12.94 3.90 -16.45
C ASP A 144 -14.34 4.43 -16.05
N ALA A 145 -14.73 4.23 -14.80
CA ALA A 145 -15.98 4.73 -14.23
C ALA A 145 -15.95 6.23 -13.88
N ALA A 146 -14.76 6.80 -13.62
CA ALA A 146 -14.61 8.23 -13.29
C ALA A 146 -14.83 9.15 -14.51
N GLY A 147 -15.01 8.60 -15.71
CA GLY A 147 -15.67 9.23 -16.85
C GLY A 147 -14.94 10.38 -17.56
N ASP A 148 -14.13 11.19 -16.86
CA ASP A 148 -13.55 12.41 -17.44
C ASP A 148 -12.20 12.86 -16.86
N SER A 149 -11.68 12.21 -15.81
CA SER A 149 -10.42 12.60 -15.15
C SER A 149 -9.24 11.71 -15.54
N GLY A 150 -8.95 11.53 -16.83
CA GLY A 150 -7.83 10.71 -17.37
C GLY A 150 -6.41 11.11 -16.90
N GLU A 151 -6.31 11.95 -15.88
CA GLU A 151 -5.14 12.69 -15.42
C GLU A 151 -4.12 11.87 -14.60
N PHE A 152 -4.39 10.60 -14.23
CA PHE A 152 -3.54 9.90 -13.25
C PHE A 152 -3.13 8.47 -13.61
N TYR A 153 -3.37 8.02 -14.85
CA TYR A 153 -3.08 6.62 -15.20
C TYR A 153 -2.35 6.45 -16.51
N THR A 154 -1.07 6.16 -16.43
CA THR A 154 -0.27 5.69 -17.57
C THR A 154 -0.73 4.28 -17.96
N PRO A 155 -1.15 4.04 -19.22
CA PRO A 155 -1.56 2.71 -19.66
C PRO A 155 -0.49 1.65 -19.40
N ARG A 156 -0.88 0.50 -18.84
CA ARG A 156 0.06 -0.59 -18.50
C ARG A 156 0.98 -1.05 -19.63
N PRO A 157 0.53 -1.14 -20.90
CA PRO A 157 1.44 -1.45 -22.01
C PRO A 157 2.58 -0.43 -22.16
N VAL A 158 2.30 0.86 -21.93
CA VAL A 158 3.32 1.93 -21.98
C VAL A 158 4.29 1.79 -20.82
N VAL A 159 3.78 1.60 -19.61
CA VAL A 159 4.61 1.37 -18.40
C VAL A 159 5.55 0.19 -18.60
N ARG A 160 5.01 -0.97 -19.03
CA ARG A 160 5.77 -2.19 -19.33
C ARG A 160 6.85 -1.96 -20.37
N PHE A 161 6.49 -1.30 -21.47
CA PHE A 161 7.44 -0.98 -22.52
C PHE A 161 8.58 -0.12 -21.99
N MET A 162 8.27 0.96 -21.28
CA MET A 162 9.27 1.87 -20.72
C MET A 162 10.21 1.17 -19.73
N VAL A 163 9.67 0.38 -18.79
CA VAL A 163 10.49 -0.41 -17.86
C VAL A 163 11.35 -1.44 -18.60
N ALA A 164 10.80 -2.11 -19.61
CA ALA A 164 11.53 -3.12 -20.37
C ALA A 164 12.71 -2.53 -21.15
N VAL A 165 12.55 -1.34 -21.76
CA VAL A 165 13.63 -0.69 -22.52
C VAL A 165 14.65 0.00 -21.61
N THR A 166 14.22 0.56 -20.48
CA THR A 166 15.13 1.14 -19.47
C THR A 166 15.94 0.06 -18.75
N ASP A 167 15.35 -1.14 -18.61
CA ASP A 167 15.95 -2.34 -18.03
C ASP A 167 16.67 -2.12 -16.67
N PRO A 168 15.97 -1.61 -15.62
CA PRO A 168 16.56 -1.37 -14.31
C PRO A 168 17.30 -2.60 -13.74
N LYS A 169 18.40 -2.34 -13.03
CA LYS A 169 19.29 -3.35 -12.42
C LYS A 169 19.23 -3.29 -10.90
N LEU A 170 19.50 -4.44 -10.28
CA LEU A 170 19.62 -4.51 -8.83
C LEU A 170 20.76 -3.61 -8.36
N GLY A 171 20.48 -2.77 -7.37
CA GLY A 171 21.41 -1.78 -6.84
C GLY A 171 21.23 -0.37 -7.41
N GLU A 172 20.52 -0.22 -8.52
CA GLU A 172 20.12 1.09 -9.03
C GLU A 172 18.93 1.64 -8.24
N THR A 173 18.87 2.96 -8.13
CA THR A 173 17.74 3.69 -7.54
C THR A 173 16.83 4.21 -8.64
N VAL A 174 15.56 3.82 -8.59
CA VAL A 174 14.50 4.30 -9.50
C VAL A 174 13.64 5.33 -8.78
N LEU A 175 13.35 6.44 -9.45
CA LEU A 175 12.45 7.50 -8.98
C LEU A 175 11.28 7.72 -9.93
N ASP A 176 10.08 7.86 -9.36
CA ASP A 176 8.91 8.42 -10.03
C ASP A 176 8.35 9.61 -9.20
N PRO A 177 8.69 10.88 -9.52
CA PRO A 177 8.29 12.03 -8.72
C PRO A 177 6.80 12.42 -8.85
N ALA A 178 6.05 11.75 -9.73
CA ALA A 178 4.63 11.95 -9.96
C ALA A 178 3.94 10.57 -10.12
N CYS A 179 4.07 9.73 -9.10
CA CYS A 179 3.87 8.29 -9.24
C CYS A 179 2.41 7.85 -9.39
N GLY A 180 1.43 8.72 -9.14
CA GLY A 180 0.02 8.36 -9.19
C GLY A 180 -0.26 7.18 -8.26
N THR A 181 -0.83 6.10 -8.81
CA THR A 181 -1.07 4.85 -8.07
C THR A 181 0.14 3.91 -8.03
N GLY A 182 1.35 4.39 -8.33
CA GLY A 182 2.61 3.64 -8.26
C GLY A 182 2.91 2.78 -9.50
N GLY A 183 2.36 3.13 -10.66
CA GLY A 183 2.38 2.27 -11.85
C GLY A 183 3.78 1.86 -12.30
N PHE A 184 4.68 2.83 -12.49
CA PHE A 184 6.08 2.57 -12.86
C PHE A 184 6.86 1.87 -11.77
N LEU A 185 6.64 2.24 -10.50
CA LEU A 185 7.37 1.67 -9.38
C LEU A 185 7.04 0.19 -9.17
N VAL A 186 5.77 -0.19 -9.32
CA VAL A 186 5.35 -1.61 -9.26
C VAL A 186 5.98 -2.42 -10.39
N GLU A 187 5.90 -1.93 -11.63
CA GLU A 187 6.46 -2.65 -12.78
C GLU A 187 8.00 -2.75 -12.70
N ALA A 188 8.68 -1.69 -12.25
CA ALA A 188 10.12 -1.73 -11.98
C ALA A 188 10.45 -2.75 -10.88
N MET A 189 9.63 -2.83 -9.82
CA MET A 189 9.81 -3.82 -8.78
C MET A 189 9.66 -5.25 -9.29
N GLU A 190 8.61 -5.53 -10.07
CA GLU A 190 8.38 -6.87 -10.65
C GLU A 190 9.54 -7.26 -11.58
N HIS A 191 10.01 -6.32 -12.41
CA HIS A 191 11.17 -6.49 -13.28
C HIS A 191 12.44 -6.84 -12.50
N LEU A 192 12.72 -6.13 -11.40
CA LEU A 192 13.88 -6.41 -10.54
C LEU A 192 13.71 -7.72 -9.77
N ALA A 193 12.52 -7.99 -9.21
CA ALA A 193 12.21 -9.19 -8.44
C ALA A 193 12.43 -10.48 -9.24
N ALA A 194 12.09 -10.47 -10.54
CA ALA A 194 12.33 -11.59 -11.44
C ALA A 194 13.82 -11.95 -11.61
N ARG A 195 14.73 -11.03 -11.27
CA ARG A 195 16.19 -11.21 -11.37
C ARG A 195 16.86 -11.54 -10.02
N CYS A 196 16.14 -11.43 -8.91
CA CYS A 196 16.66 -11.75 -7.58
C CYS A 196 16.91 -13.25 -7.41
N ARG A 197 18.16 -13.63 -7.13
CA ARG A 197 18.57 -15.03 -6.89
C ARG A 197 19.03 -15.28 -5.46
N THR A 198 19.56 -14.25 -4.81
CA THR A 198 20.17 -14.34 -3.47
C THR A 198 19.31 -13.63 -2.41
N VAL A 199 19.72 -13.72 -1.14
CA VAL A 199 19.08 -12.97 -0.05
C VAL A 199 19.49 -11.50 -0.12
N GLU A 200 20.73 -11.26 -0.51
CA GLU A 200 21.34 -9.96 -0.72
C GLU A 200 20.61 -9.18 -1.84
N ASP A 201 20.26 -9.84 -2.94
CA ASP A 201 19.47 -9.24 -4.03
C ASP A 201 18.11 -8.74 -3.52
N ARG A 202 17.45 -9.55 -2.68
CA ARG A 202 16.16 -9.19 -2.08
C ARG A 202 16.32 -8.03 -1.11
N TYR A 203 17.37 -8.04 -0.30
CA TYR A 203 17.67 -6.95 0.62
C TYR A 203 17.88 -5.62 -0.14
N MET A 204 18.61 -5.65 -1.26
CA MET A 204 18.83 -4.47 -2.11
C MET A 204 17.53 -3.95 -2.71
N LEU A 205 16.67 -4.84 -3.23
CA LEU A 205 15.36 -4.49 -3.75
C LEU A 205 14.47 -3.82 -2.70
N GLN A 206 14.44 -4.37 -1.48
CA GLN A 206 13.60 -3.85 -0.38
C GLN A 206 14.04 -2.48 0.14
N ASN A 207 15.35 -2.24 0.24
CA ASN A 207 15.86 -1.08 0.99
C ASN A 207 16.36 0.09 0.15
N ARG A 208 16.69 -0.11 -1.12
CA ARG A 208 17.36 0.93 -1.94
C ARG A 208 16.73 1.17 -3.31
N GLY A 209 15.89 0.28 -3.81
CA GLY A 209 15.53 0.25 -5.23
C GLY A 209 14.57 1.34 -5.71
N LEU A 210 13.62 1.81 -4.88
CA LEU A 210 12.43 2.52 -5.38
C LEU A 210 12.08 3.75 -4.51
N ARG A 211 11.81 4.88 -5.16
CA ARG A 211 11.35 6.14 -4.56
C ARG A 211 10.23 6.74 -5.39
N GLY A 212 9.32 7.48 -4.77
CA GLY A 212 8.31 8.23 -5.51
C GLY A 212 7.76 9.45 -4.79
N GLY A 213 6.94 10.22 -5.49
CA GLY A 213 6.21 11.36 -4.96
C GLY A 213 4.80 11.44 -5.53
N GLU A 214 3.82 11.72 -4.68
CA GLU A 214 2.42 11.90 -5.08
C GLU A 214 1.70 12.83 -4.11
N ALA A 215 1.32 14.02 -4.59
CA ALA A 215 0.73 15.06 -3.77
C ALA A 215 -0.76 14.85 -3.47
N LYS A 216 -1.48 14.08 -4.31
CA LYS A 216 -2.91 13.82 -4.13
C LYS A 216 -3.10 12.71 -3.09
N PRO A 217 -3.86 12.96 -2.00
CA PRO A 217 -3.97 12.01 -0.90
C PRO A 217 -4.44 10.61 -1.31
N LEU A 218 -5.48 10.51 -2.15
CA LEU A 218 -6.02 9.21 -2.53
C LEU A 218 -5.02 8.41 -3.41
N PRO A 219 -4.51 8.92 -4.55
CA PRO A 219 -3.46 8.24 -5.32
C PRO A 219 -2.25 7.83 -4.49
N TYR A 220 -1.79 8.69 -3.57
CA TYR A 220 -0.69 8.38 -2.64
C TYR A 220 -0.97 7.12 -1.79
N LEU A 221 -2.14 7.03 -1.16
CA LEU A 221 -2.52 5.86 -0.36
C LEU A 221 -2.63 4.61 -1.23
N LEU A 222 -3.13 4.77 -2.45
CA LEU A 222 -3.24 3.68 -3.42
C LEU A 222 -1.85 3.18 -3.84
N ALA A 223 -0.89 4.06 -4.12
CA ALA A 223 0.48 3.69 -4.45
C ALA A 223 1.18 2.92 -3.32
N GLN A 224 1.03 3.39 -2.07
CA GLN A 224 1.60 2.70 -0.92
C GLN A 224 1.03 1.29 -0.76
N MET A 225 -0.30 1.14 -0.83
CA MET A 225 -0.92 -0.18 -0.77
C MET A 225 -0.52 -1.06 -1.96
N ASN A 226 -0.41 -0.49 -3.14
CA ASN A 226 -0.06 -1.23 -4.34
C ASN A 226 1.35 -1.84 -4.24
N LEU A 227 2.34 -1.03 -3.86
CA LEU A 227 3.71 -1.49 -3.65
C LEU A 227 3.79 -2.51 -2.52
N LEU A 228 3.04 -2.29 -1.44
CA LEU A 228 2.93 -3.23 -0.33
C LEU A 228 2.38 -4.58 -0.78
N LEU A 229 1.31 -4.57 -1.58
CA LEU A 229 0.66 -5.75 -2.14
C LEU A 229 1.52 -6.48 -3.17
N HIS A 230 2.51 -5.83 -3.77
CA HIS A 230 3.48 -6.49 -4.64
C HIS A 230 4.74 -6.95 -3.87
N GLY A 231 4.81 -6.67 -2.55
CA GLY A 231 5.82 -7.22 -1.66
C GLY A 231 6.93 -6.25 -1.24
N LEU A 232 6.80 -4.95 -1.49
CA LEU A 232 7.70 -3.94 -0.92
C LEU A 232 7.33 -3.70 0.54
N GLU A 233 8.28 -3.87 1.46
CA GLU A 233 7.99 -3.77 2.90
C GLU A 233 7.81 -2.32 3.36
N TYR A 234 8.56 -1.38 2.78
CA TYR A 234 8.50 0.04 3.13
C TYR A 234 8.63 0.94 1.89
N PRO A 235 7.50 1.26 1.21
CA PRO A 235 7.49 2.19 0.09
C PRO A 235 7.90 3.60 0.51
N ARG A 236 8.96 4.14 -0.12
CA ARG A 236 9.41 5.52 0.10
C ARG A 236 8.69 6.47 -0.86
N ILE A 237 7.44 6.81 -0.54
CA ILE A 237 6.62 7.75 -1.31
C ILE A 237 6.43 9.03 -0.51
N ASP A 238 6.80 10.17 -1.12
CA ASP A 238 6.64 11.50 -0.56
C ASP A 238 5.21 12.04 -0.85
N PRO A 239 4.39 12.35 0.17
CA PRO A 239 3.02 12.83 -0.03
C PRO A 239 2.91 14.32 -0.37
N GLU A 240 4.04 15.05 -0.42
CA GLU A 240 4.05 16.49 -0.66
C GLU A 240 4.36 16.84 -2.12
N ASN A 241 4.34 18.14 -2.44
CA ASN A 241 4.71 18.62 -3.77
C ASN A 241 6.19 18.31 -4.08
N SER A 242 6.45 17.52 -5.12
CA SER A 242 7.81 17.16 -5.57
C SER A 242 8.64 18.36 -6.06
N LEU A 243 7.99 19.49 -6.39
CA LEU A 243 8.62 20.74 -6.83
C LEU A 243 8.98 21.70 -5.68
N ARG A 244 8.69 21.35 -4.42
CA ARG A 244 8.88 22.24 -3.27
C ARG A 244 10.34 22.53 -2.92
N PHE A 245 11.27 21.70 -3.38
CA PHE A 245 12.69 21.87 -3.11
C PHE A 245 13.38 22.69 -4.22
N PRO A 246 14.12 23.75 -3.87
CA PRO A 246 14.93 24.47 -4.85
C PRO A 246 15.96 23.56 -5.50
N LEU A 247 16.05 23.55 -6.83
CA LEU A 247 17.00 22.69 -7.56
C LEU A 247 18.46 22.87 -7.12
N ARG A 248 18.85 24.05 -6.63
CA ARG A 248 20.19 24.34 -6.11
C ARG A 248 20.53 23.61 -4.81
N GLU A 249 19.53 23.13 -4.09
CA GLU A 249 19.67 22.37 -2.84
C GLU A 249 19.73 20.86 -3.09
N ILE A 250 19.44 20.42 -4.33
CA ILE A 250 19.54 19.02 -4.74
C ILE A 250 21.01 18.70 -5.01
N GLY A 251 21.61 17.93 -4.10
CA GLY A 251 23.01 17.52 -4.15
C GLY A 251 23.19 16.11 -4.71
N GLY A 252 24.36 15.53 -4.47
CA GLY A 252 24.69 14.18 -4.93
C GLY A 252 23.90 13.07 -4.22
N ARG A 253 23.31 13.34 -3.04
CA ARG A 253 22.61 12.33 -2.23
C ARG A 253 21.16 12.09 -2.71
N GLU A 254 20.60 13.08 -3.37
CA GLU A 254 19.25 13.10 -3.92
C GLU A 254 19.21 12.56 -5.35
N ARG A 255 20.38 12.41 -6.00
CA ARG A 255 20.49 11.82 -7.33
C ARG A 255 20.10 10.35 -7.31
N VAL A 256 19.57 9.92 -8.45
CA VAL A 256 19.12 8.55 -8.70
C VAL A 256 19.66 8.10 -10.06
N ASP A 257 19.71 6.80 -10.26
CA ASP A 257 20.23 6.21 -11.50
C ASP A 257 19.18 6.28 -12.62
N ILE A 258 17.90 6.11 -12.26
CA ILE A 258 16.80 5.99 -13.21
C ILE A 258 15.61 6.85 -12.78
N ILE A 259 15.02 7.56 -13.75
CA ILE A 259 13.73 8.22 -13.58
C ILE A 259 12.73 7.61 -14.58
N LEU A 260 11.63 7.09 -14.07
CA LEU A 260 10.51 6.54 -14.84
C LEU A 260 9.25 7.23 -14.36
N THR A 261 8.67 8.09 -15.17
CA THR A 261 7.57 8.96 -14.73
C THR A 261 6.69 9.41 -15.88
N ASN A 262 5.45 9.79 -15.55
CA ASN A 262 4.52 10.47 -16.44
C ASN A 262 3.95 11.68 -15.69
N PRO A 263 4.65 12.83 -15.70
CA PRO A 263 4.21 14.00 -14.96
C PRO A 263 2.89 14.57 -15.54
N PRO A 264 2.16 15.38 -14.76
CA PRO A 264 0.93 16.03 -15.25
C PRO A 264 1.16 16.78 -16.56
N PHE A 265 0.22 16.67 -17.52
CA PHE A 265 0.33 17.33 -18.83
C PHE A 265 -0.01 18.83 -18.81
N GLY A 266 -0.64 19.32 -17.72
CA GLY A 266 -1.03 20.71 -17.55
C GLY A 266 -1.21 21.07 -16.08
N GLY A 267 -1.40 22.37 -15.81
CA GLY A 267 -1.50 22.96 -14.47
C GLY A 267 -0.44 24.02 -14.21
N GLU A 268 -0.76 25.00 -13.36
CA GLU A 268 0.19 26.02 -12.91
C GLU A 268 0.49 25.83 -11.41
N GLU A 269 1.76 25.92 -11.04
CA GLU A 269 2.18 25.96 -9.63
C GLU A 269 1.97 27.37 -9.06
N GLU A 270 1.11 27.53 -8.07
CA GLU A 270 1.04 28.78 -7.32
C GLU A 270 2.26 28.92 -6.40
N LYS A 271 2.96 30.06 -6.50
CA LYS A 271 4.01 30.43 -5.55
C LYS A 271 3.39 30.66 -4.17
N GLN A 272 3.65 29.73 -3.24
CA GLN A 272 3.40 29.77 -1.79
C GLN A 272 2.70 31.03 -1.23
N GLY A 273 1.43 30.87 -0.84
CA GLY A 273 0.66 31.82 -0.03
C GLY A 273 -0.51 31.15 0.69
N ASN A 274 -0.28 30.60 1.89
CA ASN A 274 -1.26 30.22 2.93
C ASN A 274 -2.70 29.83 2.48
N ARG A 275 -2.83 28.78 1.68
CA ARG A 275 -3.90 27.74 1.71
C ARG A 275 -3.86 26.99 0.38
N MET A 276 -3.20 25.84 0.37
CA MET A 276 -3.06 25.05 -0.84
C MET A 276 -4.34 24.22 -1.03
N LYS A 277 -5.15 24.59 -2.03
CA LYS A 277 -6.06 23.66 -2.68
C LYS A 277 -5.24 22.91 -3.71
N VAL A 278 -5.09 21.60 -3.54
CA VAL A 278 -4.56 20.74 -4.60
C VAL A 278 -5.57 20.73 -5.74
N PHE A 279 -5.09 21.11 -6.93
CA PHE A 279 -5.88 21.27 -8.15
C PHE A 279 -6.66 20.00 -8.51
N SER A 280 -7.96 20.17 -8.69
CA SER A 280 -8.78 19.36 -9.61
C SER A 280 -8.78 20.08 -10.95
N VAL A 281 -8.64 19.33 -12.04
CA VAL A 281 -9.54 19.55 -13.17
C VAL A 281 -10.74 18.63 -12.94
#